data_AF-A0A319CH30-F1
#
_entry.id   AF-A0A319CH30-F1
#
_cell.length_a   1.000
_cell.length_b   1.000
_cell.length_c   1.000
_cell.angle_alpha   90.00
_cell.angle_beta   90.00
_cell.angle_gamma   90.00
#
_symmetry.space_group_name_H-M   'P 1'
#
loop_
_entity.id
_entity.type
_entity.pdbx_description
1 polymer ?
#
loop_
_entity_poly.entity_id
_entity_poly.type
_entity_poly.pdbx_seq_one_letter_code
_entity_poly.pdbx_strand_id
1 'polypeptide(L)'
;MDTEFSEIISSPLFTFIVGKAKKEITVHSEALASLSPTLDKLINGEMIEAKTGRVDWTEVTEEATFLRPCEYAYVRDYAPPPCSHREIEPPSVPVSKSPEDPNALGCASSGGVRSRACTRASGARL
;
A
#
# COMPACT_ATOMS: atom_id res chain seq x y z
N MET A 1 -13.53 -29.45 -9.12
CA MET A 1 -12.34 -28.61 -9.23
C MET A 1 -12.86 -27.21 -9.37
N ASP A 2 -13.13 -26.58 -8.23
CA ASP A 2 -13.56 -25.20 -8.16
C ASP A 2 -12.31 -24.35 -8.35
N THR A 3 -12.33 -23.45 -9.34
CA THR A 3 -11.23 -22.50 -9.55
C THR A 3 -11.40 -21.31 -8.62
N GLU A 4 -10.33 -20.59 -8.30
CA GLU A 4 -10.40 -19.33 -7.53
C GLU A 4 -11.45 -18.38 -8.11
N PHE A 5 -11.53 -18.30 -9.44
CA PHE A 5 -12.55 -17.53 -10.11
C PHE A 5 -13.98 -18.02 -9.83
N SER A 6 -14.19 -19.34 -9.80
CA SER A 6 -15.48 -19.95 -9.46
C SER A 6 -15.91 -19.64 -8.02
N GLU A 7 -14.95 -19.62 -7.08
CA GLU A 7 -15.20 -19.25 -5.69
C GLU A 7 -15.60 -17.77 -5.59
N ILE A 8 -14.90 -16.88 -6.30
CA ILE A 8 -15.21 -15.46 -6.35
C ILE A 8 -16.63 -15.21 -6.87
N ILE A 9 -16.99 -15.75 -8.04
CA ILE A 9 -18.32 -15.49 -8.64
C ILE A 9 -19.48 -16.12 -7.88
N SER A 10 -19.21 -17.14 -7.06
CA SER A 10 -20.22 -17.81 -6.24
C SER A 10 -20.37 -17.16 -4.86
N SER A 11 -19.45 -16.27 -4.49
CA SER A 11 -19.46 -15.60 -3.19
C SER A 11 -20.56 -14.53 -3.10
N PRO A 12 -21.04 -14.21 -1.89
CA PRO A 12 -22.00 -13.13 -1.67
C PRO A 12 -21.50 -11.79 -2.21
N LEU A 13 -22.45 -10.92 -2.55
CA LEU A 13 -22.13 -9.54 -2.93
C LEU A 13 -22.04 -8.64 -1.70
N PHE A 14 -21.14 -7.67 -1.75
CA PHE A 14 -20.92 -6.66 -0.71
C PHE A 14 -20.83 -5.27 -1.34
N THR A 15 -21.45 -4.27 -0.70
CA THR A 15 -21.60 -2.92 -1.27
C THR A 15 -20.77 -1.88 -0.52
N PHE A 16 -19.92 -1.15 -1.24
CA PHE A 16 -19.14 -0.03 -0.72
C PHE A 16 -19.76 1.29 -1.16
N ILE A 17 -19.95 2.21 -0.22
CA ILE A 17 -20.40 3.58 -0.50
C ILE A 17 -19.16 4.48 -0.51
N VAL A 18 -18.75 4.95 -1.67
CA VAL A 18 -17.44 5.60 -1.88
C VAL A 18 -17.59 7.04 -2.35
N GLY A 19 -16.73 7.92 -1.85
CA GLY A 19 -16.62 9.30 -2.30
C GLY A 19 -17.70 10.22 -1.78
N LYS A 20 -17.50 11.52 -2.02
CA LYS A 20 -18.43 12.58 -1.62
C LYS A 20 -19.81 12.44 -2.28
N ALA A 21 -19.84 11.83 -3.47
CA ALA A 21 -21.07 11.54 -4.20
C ALA A 21 -21.83 10.32 -3.64
N LYS A 22 -21.28 9.62 -2.63
CA LYS A 22 -21.87 8.41 -2.03
C LYS A 22 -22.20 7.35 -3.07
N LYS A 23 -21.26 7.10 -3.99
CA LYS A 23 -21.46 6.14 -5.06
C LYS A 23 -21.44 4.72 -4.51
N GLU A 24 -22.47 3.95 -4.81
CA GLU A 24 -22.55 2.55 -4.42
C GLU A 24 -21.80 1.69 -5.44
N ILE A 25 -20.85 0.88 -4.95
CA ILE A 25 -20.05 -0.04 -5.75
C ILE A 25 -20.19 -1.44 -5.12
N THR A 26 -20.80 -2.36 -5.86
CA THR A 26 -21.03 -3.73 -5.39
C THR A 26 -20.03 -4.69 -6.02
N VAL A 27 -19.43 -5.54 -5.19
CA VAL A 27 -18.40 -6.53 -5.58
C VAL A 27 -18.61 -7.86 -4.87
N HIS A 28 -18.03 -8.94 -5.40
CA HIS A 28 -17.97 -10.24 -4.74
C HIS A 28 -17.11 -10.16 -3.47
N SER A 29 -17.62 -10.69 -2.36
CA SER A 29 -16.97 -10.60 -1.04
C SER A 29 -15.58 -11.24 -1.06
N GLU A 30 -15.46 -12.40 -1.68
CA GLU A 30 -14.21 -13.18 -1.73
C GLU A 30 -13.11 -12.45 -2.53
N ALA A 31 -13.50 -11.67 -3.54
CA ALA A 31 -12.55 -10.91 -4.36
C ALA A 31 -11.70 -9.96 -3.50
N LEU A 32 -12.34 -9.21 -2.60
CA LEU A 32 -11.64 -8.26 -1.72
C LEU A 32 -11.14 -8.90 -0.42
N ALA A 33 -11.86 -9.87 0.13
CA ALA A 33 -11.44 -10.58 1.35
C ALA A 33 -10.07 -11.26 1.16
N SER A 34 -9.85 -11.89 0.01
CA SER A 34 -8.58 -12.55 -0.32
C SER A 34 -7.37 -11.60 -0.42
N LEU A 35 -7.58 -10.29 -0.61
CA LEU A 35 -6.49 -9.33 -0.71
C LEU A 35 -5.84 -9.00 0.65
N SER A 36 -6.61 -9.04 1.73
CA SER A 36 -6.13 -8.62 3.05
C SER A 36 -6.97 -9.21 4.18
N PRO A 37 -6.34 -9.74 5.25
CA PRO A 37 -7.05 -10.21 6.44
C PRO A 37 -7.93 -9.12 7.10
N THR A 38 -7.59 -7.85 6.92
CA THR A 38 -8.40 -6.75 7.45
C THR A 38 -9.69 -6.56 6.65
N LEU A 39 -9.62 -6.70 5.32
CA LEU A 39 -10.80 -6.64 4.46
C LEU A 39 -11.69 -7.86 4.66
N ASP A 40 -11.10 -9.05 4.84
CA ASP A 40 -11.85 -10.25 5.18
C ASP A 40 -12.64 -10.07 6.48
N LYS A 41 -12.03 -9.55 7.55
CA LYS A 41 -12.76 -9.26 8.80
C LYS A 41 -13.85 -8.21 8.65
N LEU A 42 -13.65 -7.22 7.78
CA LEU A 42 -14.66 -6.18 7.51
C LEU A 42 -15.87 -6.75 6.77
N ILE A 43 -15.63 -7.64 5.80
CA ILE A 43 -16.64 -8.15 4.86
C ILE A 43 -17.33 -9.41 5.40
N ASN A 44 -16.56 -10.35 5.95
CA ASN A 44 -17.02 -11.67 6.38
C ASN A 44 -17.00 -11.85 7.91
N GLY A 45 -16.52 -10.86 8.67
CA GLY A 45 -16.41 -10.95 10.13
C GLY A 45 -17.70 -10.63 10.89
N GLU A 46 -17.57 -10.31 12.18
CA GLU A 46 -18.71 -10.07 13.07
C GLU A 46 -19.14 -8.59 13.17
N MET A 47 -18.53 -7.72 12.37
CA MET A 47 -18.79 -6.29 12.35
C MET A 47 -20.19 -5.97 11.80
N ILE A 48 -20.69 -4.76 12.04
CA ILE A 48 -22.03 -4.36 11.57
C ILE A 48 -22.06 -4.27 10.04
N GLU A 49 -20.94 -3.92 9.43
CA GLU A 49 -20.73 -3.84 7.99
C GLU A 49 -20.91 -5.21 7.33
N ALA A 50 -20.26 -6.25 7.87
CA ALA A 50 -20.43 -7.63 7.43
C ALA A 50 -21.88 -8.11 7.52
N LYS A 51 -22.56 -7.79 8.64
CA LYS A 51 -23.97 -8.17 8.86
C LYS A 51 -24.94 -7.43 7.94
N THR A 52 -24.63 -6.19 7.60
CA THR A 52 -25.47 -5.36 6.72
C THR A 52 -25.12 -5.54 5.24
N GLY A 53 -23.99 -6.18 4.92
CA GLY A 53 -23.49 -6.35 3.56
C GLY A 53 -23.05 -5.04 2.91
N ARG A 54 -22.77 -3.99 3.71
CA ARG A 54 -22.37 -2.69 3.20
C ARG A 54 -21.47 -1.91 4.15
N VAL A 55 -20.62 -1.05 3.58
CA VAL A 55 -19.76 -0.13 4.35
C VAL A 55 -19.78 1.27 3.77
N ASP A 56 -19.74 2.28 4.65
CA ASP A 56 -19.61 3.69 4.29
C ASP A 56 -18.13 4.11 4.30
N TRP A 57 -17.58 4.34 3.10
CA TRP A 57 -16.23 4.86 2.83
C TRP A 57 -16.30 6.22 2.13
N THR A 58 -17.21 7.09 2.56
CA THR A 58 -17.32 8.47 2.08
C THR A 58 -16.06 9.31 2.27
N GLU A 59 -15.17 8.93 3.19
CA GLU A 59 -13.87 9.57 3.40
C GLU A 59 -12.88 9.35 2.25
N VAL A 60 -13.04 8.26 1.48
CA VAL A 60 -12.21 7.98 0.30
C VAL A 60 -12.58 8.99 -0.78
N THR A 61 -11.73 10.01 -0.94
CA THR A 61 -12.06 11.19 -1.76
C THR A 61 -12.22 10.86 -3.25
N GLU A 62 -11.38 9.95 -3.77
CA GLU A 62 -11.39 9.56 -5.18
C GLU A 62 -11.90 8.14 -5.36
N GLU A 63 -12.98 7.96 -6.12
CA GLU A 63 -13.52 6.63 -6.46
C GLU A 63 -12.46 5.72 -7.10
N ALA A 64 -11.59 6.29 -7.93
CA ALA A 64 -10.50 5.57 -8.59
C ALA A 64 -9.52 4.94 -7.59
N THR A 65 -9.39 5.50 -6.39
CA THR A 65 -8.55 4.91 -5.32
C THR A 65 -9.16 3.60 -4.81
N PHE A 66 -10.49 3.50 -4.76
CA PHE A 66 -11.17 2.26 -4.38
C PHE A 66 -11.28 1.25 -5.54
N LEU A 67 -11.42 1.72 -6.78
CA LEU A 67 -11.56 0.82 -7.93
C LEU A 67 -10.28 0.01 -8.21
N ARG A 68 -9.09 0.55 -7.90
CA ARG A 68 -7.81 -0.14 -8.12
C ARG A 68 -7.67 -1.47 -7.37
N PRO A 69 -7.91 -1.56 -6.04
CA PRO A 69 -7.90 -2.86 -5.38
C PRO A 69 -8.99 -3.79 -5.92
N CYS A 70 -10.14 -3.27 -6.37
CA CYS A 70 -11.16 -4.09 -7.02
C CYS A 70 -10.66 -4.67 -8.36
N GLU A 71 -10.06 -3.84 -9.21
CA GLU A 71 -9.47 -4.26 -10.50
C GLU A 71 -8.40 -5.35 -10.27
N TYR A 72 -7.51 -5.12 -9.31
CA TYR A 72 -6.48 -6.07 -8.93
C TYR A 72 -7.07 -7.39 -8.40
N ALA A 73 -8.17 -7.36 -7.66
CA ALA A 73 -8.84 -8.56 -7.17
C ALA A 73 -9.32 -9.48 -8.31
N TYR A 74 -9.88 -8.90 -9.38
CA TYR A 74 -10.43 -9.68 -10.50
C TYR A 74 -9.41 -10.04 -11.57
N VAL A 75 -8.46 -9.15 -11.87
CA VAL A 75 -7.58 -9.26 -13.04
C VAL A 75 -6.13 -9.57 -12.65
N ARG A 76 -5.78 -9.44 -11.36
CA ARG A 76 -4.41 -9.52 -10.84
C ARG A 76 -3.46 -8.45 -11.43
N ASP A 77 -4.05 -7.36 -11.93
CA ASP A 77 -3.36 -6.17 -12.43
C ASP A 77 -4.25 -4.94 -12.18
N TYR A 78 -3.67 -3.73 -12.18
CA TYR A 78 -4.43 -2.48 -12.07
C TYR A 78 -3.70 -1.31 -12.76
N ALA A 79 -4.46 -0.31 -13.20
CA ALA A 79 -3.89 0.91 -13.76
C ALA A 79 -3.46 1.92 -12.67
N PRO A 80 -2.15 2.19 -12.48
CA PRO A 80 -1.70 3.19 -11.51
C PRO A 80 -2.06 4.61 -11.97
N PRO A 81 -2.21 5.57 -11.04
CA PRO A 81 -2.38 6.96 -11.42
C PRO A 81 -1.14 7.47 -12.17
N PRO A 82 -1.28 8.49 -13.04
CA PRO A 82 -0.14 9.17 -13.64
C PRO A 82 0.83 9.64 -12.55
N CYS A 83 2.13 9.46 -12.76
CA CYS A 83 3.14 9.95 -11.84
C CYS A 83 3.16 11.47 -11.84
N SER A 84 2.57 12.11 -10.84
CA SER A 84 2.80 13.53 -10.56
C SER A 84 4.14 13.67 -9.84
N HIS A 85 5.12 14.34 -10.47
CA HIS A 85 6.35 14.72 -9.80
C HIS A 85 5.99 15.58 -8.58
N ARG A 86 6.22 15.06 -7.36
CA ARG A 86 6.17 15.90 -6.16
C ARG A 86 7.38 16.82 -6.26
N GLU A 87 7.16 18.10 -6.58
CA GLU A 87 8.19 19.11 -6.39
C GLU A 87 8.54 19.11 -4.90
N ILE A 88 9.70 18.53 -4.58
CA ILE A 88 10.31 18.70 -3.26
C ILE A 88 10.78 20.15 -3.25
N GLU A 89 10.02 21.04 -2.61
CA GLU A 89 10.54 22.36 -2.28
C GLU A 89 11.80 22.12 -1.43
N PRO A 90 13.01 22.48 -1.91
CA PRO A 90 14.22 22.19 -1.18
C PRO A 90 14.15 22.89 0.18
N PRO A 91 14.47 22.21 1.30
CA PRO A 91 14.45 22.84 2.61
C PRO A 91 15.38 24.05 2.58
N SER A 92 14.81 25.23 2.77
CA SER A 92 15.51 26.51 2.87
C SER A 92 16.30 26.56 4.18
N VAL A 93 17.47 25.92 4.21
CA VAL A 93 18.45 26.10 5.28
C VAL A 93 19.22 27.41 5.07
N PRO A 94 19.19 28.37 6.01
CA PRO A 94 20.12 29.49 5.99
C PRO A 94 21.53 28.95 6.26
N VAL A 95 22.44 29.12 5.29
CA VAL A 95 23.87 28.81 5.43
C VAL A 95 24.48 29.82 6.42
N SER A 96 24.60 29.43 7.68
CA SER A 96 25.46 30.11 8.65
C SER A 96 26.91 29.67 8.40
N LYS A 97 27.73 30.59 7.87
CA LYS A 97 29.19 30.42 7.82
C LYS A 97 29.74 30.59 9.24
N SER A 98 30.44 29.58 9.76
CA SER A 98 31.36 29.74 10.89
C SER A 98 32.76 29.34 10.44
N PRO A 99 33.83 30.07 10.85
CA PRO A 99 35.17 29.89 10.30
C PRO A 99 35.86 28.65 10.85
N GLU A 100 36.69 28.08 9.99
CA GLU A 100 37.65 27.02 10.23
C GLU A 100 38.77 27.42 11.22
N ASP A 101 38.94 26.65 12.30
CA ASP A 101 40.15 26.68 13.13
C ASP A 101 41.12 25.59 12.66
N PRO A 102 42.32 25.94 12.15
CA PRO A 102 43.33 24.97 11.81
C PRO A 102 44.16 24.66 13.06
N ASN A 103 44.48 23.37 13.23
CA ASN A 103 45.53 22.83 14.09
C ASN A 103 45.08 22.19 15.41
N ALA A 104 44.85 20.88 15.35
CA ALA A 104 45.32 19.95 16.37
C ALA A 104 45.77 18.66 15.67
N LEU A 105 47.09 18.55 15.46
CA LEU A 105 47.76 17.33 15.04
C LEU A 105 47.63 16.22 16.09
N GLY A 106 47.25 15.03 15.63
CA GLY A 106 48.00 13.80 15.90
C GLY A 106 47.39 12.80 16.88
N CYS A 107 46.93 11.66 16.36
CA CYS A 107 47.52 10.36 16.71
C CYS A 107 47.17 9.30 15.65
N ALA A 108 48.13 8.43 15.34
CA ALA A 108 48.18 7.60 14.15
C ALA A 108 47.48 6.24 14.28
N SER A 109 47.05 5.73 13.11
CA SER A 109 47.02 4.33 12.67
C SER A 109 46.29 3.26 13.52
N SER A 110 45.21 2.71 12.97
CA SER A 110 45.10 1.25 12.67
C SER A 110 43.73 0.86 12.10
N GLY A 111 43.74 0.00 11.07
CA GLY A 111 42.63 -0.88 10.62
C GLY A 111 41.39 -0.19 10.05
N GLY A 112 41.08 -0.19 8.76
CA GLY A 112 40.91 -1.40 7.95
C GLY A 112 39.64 -2.17 8.36
N VAL A 113 38.56 -2.07 7.57
CA VAL A 113 37.74 -3.19 7.05
C VAL A 113 36.38 -2.67 6.50
N ARG A 114 36.35 -2.60 5.17
CA ARG A 114 35.32 -3.04 4.20
C ARG A 114 33.82 -2.83 4.48
N SER A 115 33.25 -2.03 3.57
CA SER A 115 31.92 -2.12 2.95
C SER A 115 31.20 -3.47 3.13
N ARG A 116 29.96 -3.41 3.62
CA ARG A 116 28.97 -4.46 3.39
C ARG A 116 27.93 -3.96 2.38
N ALA A 117 28.12 -4.37 1.13
CA ALA A 117 27.01 -4.57 0.23
C ALA A 117 26.19 -5.76 0.77
N CYS A 118 24.90 -5.57 1.01
CA CYS A 118 23.98 -6.66 1.29
C CYS A 118 23.12 -6.89 0.06
N THR A 119 23.62 -7.72 -0.85
CA THR A 119 22.88 -8.28 -1.98
C THR A 119 22.00 -9.43 -1.49
N ARG A 120 20.70 -9.24 -1.71
CA ARG A 120 19.61 -10.20 -2.00
C ARG A 120 20.07 -11.65 -2.24
N ALA A 121 19.62 -12.57 -1.38
CA ALA A 121 19.65 -14.00 -1.63
C ALA A 121 18.24 -14.52 -1.95
N SER A 122 18.16 -15.20 -3.09
CA SER A 122 17.00 -15.88 -3.68
C SER A 122 17.13 -17.38 -3.45
N GLY A 123 16.00 -18.06 -3.23
CA GLY A 123 15.82 -19.51 -3.36
C GLY A 123 16.31 -20.34 -2.17
N ALA A 124 15.81 -21.54 -1.89
CA ALA A 124 14.71 -22.33 -2.44
C ALA A 124 14.52 -23.54 -1.49
N ARG A 125 13.26 -24.01 -1.37
CA ARG A 125 12.76 -25.37 -1.11
C ARG A 125 13.64 -26.38 -0.35
N LEU A 126 13.02 -27.03 0.65
CA LEU A 126 12.52 -28.41 0.56
C LEU A 126 11.27 -28.54 1.43
#